data_AF-A0ABD2NG95-F1
#
_entry.id   AF-A0ABD2NG95-F1
#
_cell.length_a   1.000
_cell.length_b   1.000
_cell.length_c   1.000
_cell.angle_alpha   90.00
_cell.angle_beta   90.00
_cell.angle_gamma   90.00
#
_symmetry.space_group_name_H-M   'P 1'
#
loop_
_entity.id
_entity.type
_entity.pdbx_description
1 polymer ?
#
loop_
_entity_poly.entity_id
_entity_poly.type
_entity_poly.pdbx_seq_one_letter_code
_entity_poly.pdbx_strand_id
1 'polypeptide(L)'
;MDLDISPTQDHLLEALKRASSQNTEILKPAETQLREWEIQPGFYTALLNIISTHNLDLNIRWIAVLYMKNGIDRYWRRNAPNAISEEEKIVIKQGLISSFNEPVNQIATQRAVLVSKIARIDCPREWSELLPTLLQAVLSTDSIVQHRALLTLHHVIKAISSKRLAGDRRLFQDFSNNVYNFILDLWNTFSDLFINNICHNENVDLTIANLEKALLTLKILRKLTVFGFYKPHENSNCMNFLKIIFEKAKGALECRKQLKGKEFMSWNCVKNILITRQKCSYRY
;
A
#
# COMPACT_ATOMS: atom_id res chain seq x y z
N MET A 1 -21.10 -11.98 36.36
CA MET A 1 -20.65 -13.24 35.74
C MET A 1 -20.63 -12.93 34.26
N ASP A 2 -19.64 -12.15 33.86
CA ASP A 2 -19.53 -11.65 32.50
C ASP A 2 -18.81 -12.73 31.70
N LEU A 3 -19.60 -13.51 30.96
CA LEU A 3 -19.08 -14.40 29.94
C LEU A 3 -18.15 -13.56 29.04
N ASP A 4 -16.96 -14.08 28.78
CA ASP A 4 -15.97 -13.48 27.90
C ASP A 4 -16.54 -13.51 26.46
N ILE A 5 -17.26 -12.43 26.08
CA ILE A 5 -17.93 -12.28 24.77
C ILE A 5 -16.89 -11.96 23.66
N SER A 6 -15.62 -11.77 24.02
CA SER A 6 -14.54 -11.65 23.05
C SER A 6 -14.44 -12.94 22.22
N PRO A 7 -14.56 -12.88 20.88
CA PRO A 7 -14.39 -14.07 20.07
C PRO A 7 -12.94 -14.55 20.19
N THR A 8 -12.75 -15.70 20.83
CA THR A 8 -11.46 -16.41 20.75
C THR A 8 -11.11 -16.62 19.27
N GLN A 9 -9.82 -16.53 18.93
CA GLN A 9 -9.34 -16.62 17.55
C GLN A 9 -9.88 -17.86 16.80
N ASP A 10 -10.07 -18.98 17.49
CA ASP A 10 -10.61 -20.23 16.92
C ASP A 10 -12.08 -20.12 16.51
N HIS A 11 -12.92 -19.50 17.34
CA HIS A 11 -14.32 -19.24 17.02
C HIS A 11 -14.46 -18.29 15.82
N LEU A 12 -13.62 -17.25 15.76
CA LEU A 12 -13.59 -16.33 14.63
C LEU A 12 -13.16 -17.04 13.34
N LEU A 13 -12.13 -17.89 13.41
CA LEU A 13 -11.65 -18.66 12.29
C LEU A 13 -12.74 -19.60 11.74
N GLU A 14 -13.46 -20.28 12.63
CA GLU A 14 -14.57 -21.15 12.24
C GLU A 14 -15.73 -20.38 11.60
N ALA A 15 -16.10 -19.22 12.15
CA ALA A 15 -17.12 -18.36 11.56
C ALA A 15 -16.72 -17.87 10.16
N LEU A 16 -15.46 -17.48 9.96
CA LEU A 16 -14.93 -17.07 8.66
C LEU A 16 -14.91 -18.22 7.64
N LYS A 17 -14.57 -19.45 8.08
CA LYS A 17 -14.68 -20.66 7.24
C LYS A 17 -16.11 -20.87 6.78
N ARG A 18 -17.09 -20.79 7.68
CA ARG A 18 -18.51 -20.94 7.35
C ARG A 18 -19.01 -19.83 6.42
N ALA A 19 -18.57 -18.59 6.63
CA ALA A 19 -18.87 -17.46 5.76
C ALA A 19 -18.25 -17.58 4.35
N SER A 20 -17.24 -18.43 4.18
CA SER A 20 -16.66 -18.76 2.87
C SER A 20 -17.38 -19.90 2.11
N SER A 21 -18.37 -20.54 2.74
CA SER A 21 -19.09 -21.67 2.16
C SER A 21 -19.99 -21.26 1.00
N GLN A 22 -20.11 -22.13 -0.01
CA GLN A 22 -21.09 -21.95 -1.10
C GLN A 22 -22.52 -22.30 -0.67
N ASN A 23 -22.70 -22.98 0.47
CA ASN A 23 -24.02 -23.30 1.02
C ASN A 23 -24.60 -22.09 1.78
N THR A 24 -25.69 -21.52 1.25
CA THR A 24 -26.36 -20.34 1.80
C THR A 24 -26.92 -20.55 3.22
N GLU A 25 -27.27 -21.78 3.59
CA GLU A 25 -27.75 -22.13 4.93
C GLU A 25 -26.65 -22.08 5.98
N ILE A 26 -25.38 -22.25 5.56
CA ILE A 26 -24.20 -22.16 6.44
C ILE A 26 -23.66 -20.72 6.44
N LEU A 27 -23.65 -20.07 5.29
CA LEU A 27 -23.11 -18.73 5.12
C LEU A 27 -23.92 -17.67 5.87
N LYS A 28 -25.26 -17.66 5.76
CA LYS A 28 -26.10 -16.59 6.35
C LYS A 28 -26.00 -16.49 7.88
N PRO A 29 -26.04 -17.59 8.64
CA PRO A 29 -25.83 -17.52 10.09
C PRO A 29 -24.43 -17.02 10.44
N ALA A 30 -23.40 -17.44 9.70
CA ALA A 30 -22.02 -17.01 9.95
C ALA A 30 -21.83 -15.50 9.68
N GLU A 31 -22.40 -14.97 8.59
CA GLU A 31 -22.36 -13.53 8.32
C GLU A 31 -23.07 -12.71 9.41
N THR A 32 -24.20 -13.23 9.93
CA THR A 32 -24.94 -12.59 11.01
C THR A 32 -24.11 -12.54 12.29
N GLN A 33 -23.49 -13.67 12.66
CA GLN A 33 -22.60 -13.76 13.82
C GLN A 33 -21.38 -12.83 13.69
N LEU A 34 -20.73 -12.81 12.52
CA LEU A 34 -19.60 -11.90 12.26
C LEU A 34 -20.02 -10.44 12.39
N ARG A 35 -21.26 -10.10 12.03
CA ARG A 35 -21.80 -8.75 12.17
C ARG A 35 -22.03 -8.35 13.63
N GLU A 36 -22.50 -9.27 14.46
CA GLU A 36 -22.66 -9.06 15.90
C GLU A 36 -21.30 -8.87 16.59
N TRP A 37 -20.27 -9.55 16.11
CA TRP A 37 -18.90 -9.41 16.62
C TRP A 37 -18.18 -8.14 16.17
N GLU A 38 -18.63 -7.43 15.13
CA GLU A 38 -18.00 -6.18 14.67
C GLU A 38 -17.86 -5.13 15.78
N ILE A 39 -18.71 -5.17 16.80
CA ILE A 39 -18.72 -4.22 17.92
C ILE A 39 -18.09 -4.76 19.20
N GLN A 40 -17.61 -6.01 19.20
CA GLN A 40 -17.00 -6.63 20.37
C GLN A 40 -15.52 -6.27 20.48
N PRO A 41 -15.01 -5.96 21.69
CA PRO A 41 -13.59 -5.69 21.90
C PRO A 41 -12.72 -6.85 21.41
N GLY A 42 -11.61 -6.54 20.75
CA GLY A 42 -10.63 -7.55 20.31
C GLY A 42 -10.97 -8.25 18.98
N PHE A 43 -12.17 -8.04 18.43
CA PHE A 43 -12.56 -8.61 17.12
C PHE A 43 -11.59 -8.21 16.01
N TYR A 44 -11.20 -6.94 15.93
CA TYR A 44 -10.31 -6.44 14.88
C TYR A 44 -8.85 -6.86 15.09
N THR A 45 -8.44 -7.00 16.36
CA THR A 45 -7.15 -7.61 16.71
C THR A 45 -7.09 -9.07 16.27
N ALA A 46 -8.15 -9.84 16.52
CA ALA A 46 -8.23 -11.25 16.09
C ALA A 46 -8.24 -11.36 14.55
N LEU A 47 -8.96 -10.47 13.85
CA LEU A 47 -8.90 -10.40 12.39
C LEU A 47 -7.47 -10.10 11.90
N LEU A 48 -6.77 -9.15 12.50
CA LEU A 48 -5.38 -8.83 12.14
C LEU A 48 -4.46 -10.05 12.30
N ASN A 49 -4.63 -10.83 13.36
CA ASN A 49 -3.87 -12.07 13.57
C ASN A 49 -4.15 -13.07 12.45
N ILE A 50 -5.42 -13.33 12.12
CA ILE A 50 -5.81 -14.23 11.03
C ILE A 50 -5.23 -13.77 9.69
N ILE A 51 -5.30 -12.47 9.40
CA ILE A 51 -4.72 -11.89 8.18
C ILE A 51 -3.21 -12.12 8.14
N SER A 52 -2.52 -12.02 9.28
CA SER A 52 -1.06 -12.15 9.37
C SER A 52 -0.57 -13.61 9.39
N THR A 53 -1.45 -14.58 9.61
CA THR A 53 -1.08 -16.00 9.62
C THR A 53 -1.02 -16.57 8.20
N HIS A 54 0.18 -16.65 7.62
CA HIS A 54 0.39 -17.04 6.22
C HIS A 54 0.02 -18.50 5.89
N ASN A 55 -0.10 -19.39 6.88
CA ASN A 55 -0.44 -20.80 6.69
C ASN A 55 -1.96 -21.05 6.59
N LEU A 56 -2.79 -20.02 6.77
CA LEU A 56 -4.24 -20.13 6.61
C LEU A 56 -4.65 -20.03 5.15
N ASP A 57 -5.81 -20.63 4.83
CA ASP A 57 -6.40 -20.57 3.50
C ASP A 57 -6.60 -19.13 3.02
N LEU A 58 -6.31 -18.89 1.74
CA LEU A 58 -6.35 -17.56 1.15
C LEU A 58 -7.74 -16.94 1.22
N ASN A 59 -8.81 -17.71 1.03
CA ASN A 59 -10.18 -17.18 1.05
C ASN A 59 -10.56 -16.73 2.45
N ILE A 60 -10.15 -17.47 3.49
CA ILE A 60 -10.36 -17.08 4.89
C ILE A 60 -9.66 -15.75 5.18
N ARG A 61 -8.37 -15.65 4.84
CA ARG A 61 -7.57 -14.42 5.03
C ARG A 61 -8.18 -13.25 4.24
N TRP A 62 -8.69 -13.52 3.04
CA TRP A 62 -9.36 -12.53 2.20
C TRP A 62 -10.64 -12.00 2.83
N ILE A 63 -11.53 -12.87 3.34
CA ILE A 63 -12.76 -12.45 4.02
C ILE A 63 -12.41 -11.65 5.28
N ALA A 64 -11.41 -12.10 6.06
CA ALA A 64 -10.96 -11.37 7.25
C ALA A 64 -10.50 -9.94 6.91
N VAL A 65 -9.72 -9.78 5.85
CA VAL A 65 -9.31 -8.47 5.31
C VAL A 65 -10.52 -7.60 4.94
N LEU A 66 -11.58 -8.18 4.34
CA LEU A 66 -12.77 -7.42 3.95
C LEU A 66 -13.53 -6.90 5.17
N TYR A 67 -13.71 -7.71 6.22
CA TYR A 67 -14.30 -7.28 7.48
C TYR A 67 -13.44 -6.20 8.15
N MET A 68 -12.12 -6.37 8.19
CA MET A 68 -11.20 -5.38 8.73
C MET A 68 -11.33 -4.03 8.01
N LYS A 69 -11.39 -4.05 6.67
CA LYS A 69 -11.56 -2.86 5.85
C LYS A 69 -12.88 -2.13 6.14
N ASN A 70 -13.97 -2.88 6.22
CA ASN A 70 -15.30 -2.33 6.51
C ASN A 70 -15.37 -1.77 7.94
N GLY A 71 -14.74 -2.45 8.89
CA GLY A 71 -14.63 -2.01 10.28
C GLY A 71 -13.88 -0.70 10.43
N ILE A 72 -12.72 -0.55 9.75
CA ILE A 72 -11.98 0.72 9.75
C ILE A 72 -12.84 1.87 9.18
N ASP A 73 -13.61 1.62 8.13
CA ASP A 73 -14.46 2.66 7.53
C ASP A 73 -15.60 3.11 8.47
N ARG A 74 -16.16 2.17 9.25
CA ARG A 74 -17.30 2.39 10.16
C ARG A 74 -16.88 2.90 11.54
N TYR A 75 -15.90 2.26 12.17
CA TYR A 75 -15.67 2.33 13.61
C TYR A 75 -14.30 2.93 14.01
N TRP A 76 -13.43 3.30 13.06
CA TRP A 76 -12.10 3.84 13.41
C TRP A 76 -12.13 5.24 14.03
N ARG A 77 -13.07 6.09 13.60
CA ARG A 77 -13.14 7.47 14.11
C ARG A 77 -13.61 7.46 15.57
N ARG A 78 -12.99 8.28 16.41
CA ARG A 78 -13.31 8.38 17.84
C ARG A 78 -14.79 8.68 18.14
N ASN A 79 -15.46 9.40 17.25
CA ASN A 79 -16.88 9.75 17.38
C ASN A 79 -17.84 8.79 16.65
N ALA A 80 -17.33 7.69 16.09
CA ALA A 80 -18.19 6.68 15.50
C ALA A 80 -19.01 5.96 16.60
N PRO A 81 -20.28 5.62 16.35
CA PRO A 81 -21.00 4.68 17.20
C PRO A 81 -20.21 3.38 17.28
N ASN A 82 -20.01 2.84 18.48
CA ASN A 82 -19.22 1.62 18.72
C ASN A 82 -17.78 1.74 18.19
N ALA A 83 -17.15 2.91 18.38
CA ALA A 83 -15.78 3.14 17.97
C ALA A 83 -14.83 2.10 18.59
N ILE A 84 -13.86 1.65 17.80
CA ILE A 84 -12.77 0.78 18.27
C ILE A 84 -12.01 1.55 19.36
N SER A 85 -11.66 0.86 20.45
CA SER A 85 -10.92 1.47 21.56
C SER A 85 -9.53 1.95 21.12
N GLU A 86 -8.97 2.95 21.81
CA GLU A 86 -7.64 3.45 21.46
C GLU A 86 -6.55 2.41 21.71
N GLU A 87 -6.72 1.56 22.73
CA GLU A 87 -5.83 0.44 23.04
C GLU A 87 -5.80 -0.57 21.88
N GLU A 88 -6.96 -0.96 21.36
CA GLU A 88 -7.05 -1.87 20.23
C GLU A 88 -6.49 -1.23 18.94
N LYS A 89 -6.72 0.07 18.71
CA LYS A 89 -6.12 0.78 17.57
C LYS A 89 -4.60 0.78 17.62
N ILE A 90 -3.99 0.92 18.79
CA ILE A 90 -2.51 0.85 18.94
C ILE A 90 -2.01 -0.53 18.51
N VAL A 91 -2.64 -1.60 18.99
CA VAL A 91 -2.29 -2.99 18.61
C VAL A 91 -2.44 -3.18 17.10
N ILE A 92 -3.54 -2.70 16.51
CA ILE A 92 -3.78 -2.80 15.08
C ILE A 92 -2.72 -2.04 14.28
N LYS A 93 -2.41 -0.80 14.67
CA LYS A 93 -1.38 0.03 14.04
C LYS A 93 -0.03 -0.68 14.06
N GLN A 94 0.41 -1.15 15.24
CA GLN A 94 1.66 -1.87 15.40
C GLN A 94 1.69 -3.16 14.55
N GLY A 95 0.65 -3.98 14.61
CA GLY A 95 0.57 -5.22 13.85
C GLY A 95 0.62 -5.00 12.35
N LEU A 96 -0.05 -3.97 11.83
CA LEU A 96 -0.05 -3.65 10.39
C LEU A 96 1.34 -3.30 9.83
N ILE A 97 2.22 -2.68 10.63
CA ILE A 97 3.57 -2.26 10.23
C ILE A 97 4.70 -3.11 10.82
N SER A 98 4.37 -4.15 11.60
CA SER A 98 5.35 -5.04 12.24
C SER A 98 6.18 -5.85 11.25
N SER A 99 5.61 -6.17 10.08
CA SER A 99 6.27 -6.95 9.03
C SER A 99 5.68 -6.68 7.65
N PHE A 100 6.55 -6.63 6.65
CA PHE A 100 6.22 -6.45 5.23
C PHE A 100 6.51 -7.70 4.39
N ASN A 101 6.41 -8.90 4.96
CA ASN A 101 6.76 -10.16 4.30
C ASN A 101 5.57 -10.93 3.69
N GLU A 102 4.45 -10.26 3.38
CA GLU A 102 3.27 -10.93 2.81
C GLU A 102 3.59 -11.59 1.45
N PRO A 103 3.50 -12.93 1.35
CA PRO A 103 3.80 -13.62 0.10
C PRO A 103 2.73 -13.37 -0.97
N VAL A 104 1.45 -13.29 -0.58
CA VAL A 104 0.34 -13.18 -1.54
C VAL A 104 0.06 -11.73 -1.90
N ASN A 105 0.30 -11.35 -3.16
CA ASN A 105 0.15 -9.97 -3.64
C ASN A 105 -1.26 -9.39 -3.43
N GLN A 106 -2.30 -10.22 -3.53
CA GLN A 106 -3.69 -9.81 -3.29
C GLN A 106 -3.88 -9.35 -1.84
N ILE A 107 -3.40 -10.12 -0.86
CA ILE A 107 -3.45 -9.75 0.56
C ILE A 107 -2.55 -8.55 0.84
N ALA A 108 -1.35 -8.51 0.25
CA ALA A 108 -0.41 -7.39 0.43
C ALA A 108 -1.02 -6.06 -0.03
N THR A 109 -1.72 -6.07 -1.15
CA THR A 109 -2.44 -4.91 -1.67
C THR A 109 -3.52 -4.45 -0.70
N GLN A 110 -4.29 -5.37 -0.13
CA GLN A 110 -5.31 -5.00 0.84
C GLN A 110 -4.70 -4.49 2.15
N ARG A 111 -3.63 -5.11 2.67
CA ARG A 111 -2.89 -4.58 3.83
C ARG A 111 -2.42 -3.14 3.59
N ALA A 112 -1.85 -2.85 2.42
CA ALA A 112 -1.48 -1.48 2.02
C ALA A 112 -2.68 -0.51 1.99
N VAL A 113 -3.86 -0.99 1.54
CA VAL A 113 -5.11 -0.22 1.59
C VAL A 113 -5.56 0.06 3.02
N LEU A 114 -5.54 -0.94 3.91
CA LEU A 114 -5.89 -0.79 5.33
C LEU A 114 -5.01 0.27 5.99
N VAL A 115 -3.69 0.14 5.83
CA VAL A 115 -2.72 1.13 6.34
C VAL A 115 -3.02 2.52 5.80
N SER A 116 -3.31 2.67 4.50
CA SER A 116 -3.59 3.98 3.92
C SER A 116 -4.90 4.61 4.40
N LYS A 117 -5.92 3.80 4.71
CA LYS A 117 -7.19 4.26 5.27
C LYS A 117 -6.99 4.84 6.66
N ILE A 118 -6.29 4.11 7.51
CA ILE A 118 -5.94 4.57 8.87
C ILE A 118 -5.01 5.79 8.79
N ALA A 119 -3.97 5.75 7.96
CA ALA A 119 -3.04 6.89 7.78
C ALA A 119 -3.76 8.17 7.32
N ARG A 120 -4.82 8.07 6.52
CA ARG A 120 -5.62 9.24 6.14
C ARG A 120 -6.28 9.91 7.35
N ILE A 121 -6.56 9.18 8.42
CA ILE A 121 -7.17 9.74 9.62
C ILE A 121 -6.07 10.16 10.60
N ASP A 122 -5.11 9.27 10.84
CA ASP A 122 -4.21 9.35 12.00
C ASP A 122 -2.84 9.96 11.67
N CYS A 123 -2.37 9.89 10.42
CA CYS A 123 -1.04 10.37 10.06
C CYS A 123 -1.01 11.90 9.83
N PRO A 124 0.01 12.61 10.36
CA PRO A 124 1.17 12.09 11.10
C PRO A 124 1.01 12.10 12.64
N ARG A 125 -0.04 12.72 13.18
CA ARG A 125 -0.11 13.07 14.61
C ARG A 125 -0.35 11.86 15.52
N GLU A 126 -1.32 11.03 15.17
CA GLU A 126 -1.76 9.87 15.97
C GLU A 126 -1.05 8.56 15.53
N TRP A 127 -0.22 8.64 14.48
CA TRP A 127 0.55 7.51 13.96
C TRP A 127 1.89 7.95 13.38
N SER A 128 2.75 8.49 14.25
CA SER A 128 4.01 9.15 13.89
C SER A 128 5.09 8.20 13.33
N GLU A 129 5.09 6.95 13.78
CA GLU A 129 6.06 5.91 13.44
C GLU A 129 5.84 5.29 12.05
N LEU A 130 4.66 5.51 11.43
CA LEU A 130 4.29 4.89 10.16
C LEU A 130 5.27 5.22 9.02
N LEU A 131 5.51 6.51 8.79
CA LEU A 131 6.35 6.95 7.67
C LEU A 131 7.83 6.57 7.88
N PRO A 132 8.45 6.80 9.06
CA PRO A 132 9.80 6.30 9.35
C PRO A 132 9.95 4.79 9.14
N THR A 133 9.00 4.00 9.66
CA THR A 133 9.01 2.53 9.52
C THR A 133 8.96 2.10 8.05
N LEU A 134 8.09 2.74 7.24
CA LEU A 134 8.01 2.46 5.80
C LEU A 134 9.30 2.85 5.06
N LEU A 135 9.86 4.02 5.34
CA LEU A 135 11.10 4.50 4.71
C LEU A 135 12.30 3.60 5.07
N GLN A 136 12.34 3.05 6.27
CA GLN A 136 13.34 2.05 6.64
C GLN A 136 13.11 0.73 5.92
N ALA A 137 11.87 0.25 5.84
CA ALA A 137 11.56 -1.03 5.21
C ALA A 137 11.81 -1.06 3.69
N VAL A 138 11.70 0.07 2.98
CA VAL A 138 12.05 0.14 1.55
C VAL A 138 13.56 -0.03 1.29
N LEU A 139 14.40 0.12 2.31
CA LEU A 139 15.84 -0.13 2.23
C LEU A 139 16.22 -1.59 2.47
N SER A 140 15.24 -2.46 2.76
CA SER A 140 15.49 -3.89 2.95
C SER A 140 16.17 -4.53 1.74
N THR A 141 17.09 -5.45 2.00
CA THR A 141 17.70 -6.31 0.98
C THR A 141 16.78 -7.44 0.54
N ASP A 142 15.76 -7.77 1.36
CA ASP A 142 14.71 -8.71 0.99
C ASP A 142 13.77 -8.06 -0.03
N SER A 143 13.71 -8.66 -1.22
CA SER A 143 12.94 -8.14 -2.36
C SER A 143 11.43 -8.05 -2.08
N ILE A 144 10.87 -9.02 -1.34
CA ILE A 144 9.44 -9.05 -0.97
C ILE A 144 9.17 -7.91 0.01
N VAL A 145 9.96 -7.81 1.08
CA VAL A 145 9.84 -6.75 2.10
C VAL A 145 9.93 -5.37 1.46
N GLN A 146 10.96 -5.15 0.65
CA GLN A 146 11.16 -3.90 -0.06
C GLN A 146 9.96 -3.56 -0.97
N HIS A 147 9.45 -4.53 -1.74
CA HIS A 147 8.29 -4.30 -2.60
C HIS A 147 7.03 -3.99 -1.77
N ARG A 148 6.74 -4.74 -0.71
CA ARG A 148 5.53 -4.55 0.12
C ARG A 148 5.57 -3.21 0.87
N ALA A 149 6.75 -2.79 1.32
CA ALA A 149 6.97 -1.47 1.88
C ALA A 149 6.70 -0.35 0.85
N LEU A 150 7.24 -0.47 -0.37
CA LEU A 150 6.98 0.49 -1.46
C LEU A 150 5.50 0.55 -1.86
N LEU A 151 4.82 -0.59 -1.89
CA LEU A 151 3.39 -0.68 -2.18
C LEU A 151 2.59 0.06 -1.09
N THR A 152 2.91 -0.21 0.17
CA THR A 152 2.24 0.43 1.31
C THR A 152 2.51 1.94 1.33
N LEU A 153 3.77 2.35 1.12
CA LEU A 153 4.16 3.75 1.01
C LEU A 153 3.39 4.45 -0.11
N HIS A 154 3.29 3.84 -1.31
CA HIS A 154 2.50 4.39 -2.41
C HIS A 154 1.04 4.66 -2.00
N HIS A 155 0.40 3.70 -1.34
CA HIS A 155 -0.98 3.84 -0.89
C HIS A 155 -1.13 4.93 0.18
N VAL A 156 -0.21 4.98 1.16
CA VAL A 156 -0.17 6.02 2.19
C VAL A 156 0.00 7.41 1.57
N ILE A 157 1.01 7.61 0.71
CA ILE A 157 1.24 8.88 0.02
C ILE A 157 0.02 9.30 -0.79
N LYS A 158 -0.60 8.37 -1.54
CA LYS A 158 -1.84 8.64 -2.29
C LYS A 158 -2.97 9.12 -1.38
N ALA A 159 -3.11 8.54 -0.18
CA ALA A 159 -4.16 8.88 0.76
C ALA A 159 -3.91 10.26 1.42
N ILE A 160 -2.71 10.49 1.95
CA ILE A 160 -2.39 11.75 2.65
C ILE A 160 -2.27 12.93 1.68
N SER A 161 -1.77 12.73 0.45
CA SER A 161 -1.70 13.81 -0.56
C SER A 161 -3.08 14.30 -1.03
N SER A 162 -4.15 13.58 -0.70
CA SER A 162 -5.51 13.94 -1.06
C SER A 162 -6.17 14.90 -0.07
N LYS A 163 -5.58 15.06 1.14
CA LYS A 163 -6.08 15.97 2.18
C LYS A 163 -5.98 17.41 1.70
N ARG A 164 -7.02 18.21 1.97
CA ARG A 164 -7.17 19.56 1.39
C ARG A 164 -7.10 20.70 2.40
N LEU A 165 -7.13 20.42 3.69
CA LEU A 165 -6.98 21.43 4.74
C LEU A 165 -5.56 22.03 4.70
N ALA A 166 -5.44 23.31 5.04
CA ALA A 166 -4.17 24.03 4.95
C ALA A 166 -3.05 23.37 5.79
N GLY A 167 -3.37 22.97 7.02
CA GLY A 167 -2.42 22.27 7.90
C GLY A 167 -1.92 20.95 7.32
N ASP A 168 -2.82 20.13 6.75
CA ASP A 168 -2.43 18.87 6.12
C ASP A 168 -1.57 19.09 4.87
N ARG A 169 -1.88 20.11 4.07
CA ARG A 169 -1.06 20.46 2.89
C ARG A 169 0.35 20.86 3.29
N ARG A 170 0.49 21.67 4.34
CA ARG A 170 1.80 22.09 4.85
C ARG A 170 2.61 20.88 5.34
N LEU A 171 2.00 20.02 6.15
CA LEU A 171 2.65 18.77 6.60
C LEU A 171 3.08 17.88 5.43
N PHE A 172 2.26 17.77 4.38
CA PHE A 172 2.62 17.00 3.19
C PHE A 172 3.75 17.65 2.38
N GLN A 173 3.81 18.99 2.32
CA GLN A 173 4.91 19.72 1.68
C GLN A 173 6.23 19.51 2.43
N ASP A 174 6.22 19.67 3.75
CA ASP A 174 7.39 19.46 4.60
C ASP A 174 7.91 18.02 4.45
N PHE A 175 7.00 17.04 4.52
CA PHE A 175 7.33 15.64 4.25
C PHE A 175 7.92 15.45 2.84
N SER A 176 7.29 16.03 1.82
CA SER A 176 7.74 15.88 0.43
C SER A 176 9.14 16.43 0.23
N ASN A 177 9.46 17.60 0.81
CA ASN A 177 10.82 18.16 0.75
C ASN A 177 11.86 17.22 1.35
N ASN A 178 11.56 16.58 2.48
CA ASN A 178 12.49 15.71 3.20
C ASN A 178 12.77 14.39 2.47
N VAL A 179 11.80 13.85 1.73
CA VAL A 179 11.92 12.52 1.11
C VAL A 179 12.13 12.55 -0.40
N TYR A 180 12.03 13.71 -1.05
CA TYR A 180 11.97 13.76 -2.52
C TYR A 180 13.19 13.11 -3.19
N ASN A 181 14.40 13.51 -2.79
CA ASN A 181 15.64 13.01 -3.38
C ASN A 181 15.82 11.52 -3.07
N PHE A 182 15.50 11.11 -1.85
CA PHE A 182 15.52 9.69 -1.49
C PHE A 182 14.64 8.82 -2.40
N ILE A 183 13.39 9.24 -2.66
CA ILE A 183 12.50 8.50 -3.58
C ILE A 183 12.98 8.62 -5.03
N LEU A 184 13.58 9.75 -5.41
CA LEU A 184 14.15 9.97 -6.75
C LEU A 184 15.30 8.99 -7.01
N ASP A 185 16.20 8.82 -6.05
CA ASP A 185 17.33 7.91 -6.13
C ASP A 185 16.84 6.45 -6.21
N LEU A 186 15.88 6.05 -5.37
CA LEU A 186 15.26 4.72 -5.47
C LEU A 186 14.66 4.48 -6.86
N TRP A 187 13.95 5.46 -7.42
CA TRP A 187 13.38 5.34 -8.77
C TRP A 187 14.47 5.21 -9.84
N ASN A 188 15.55 5.98 -9.73
CA ASN A 188 16.69 5.87 -10.65
C ASN A 188 17.28 4.46 -10.59
N THR A 189 17.63 3.98 -9.40
CA THR A 189 18.19 2.66 -9.16
C THR A 189 17.31 1.55 -9.74
N PHE A 190 16.02 1.50 -9.40
CA PHE A 190 15.15 0.43 -9.90
C PHE A 190 14.92 0.52 -11.41
N SER A 191 14.89 1.73 -11.96
CA SER A 191 14.76 1.91 -13.42
C SER A 191 16.02 1.42 -14.15
N ASP A 192 17.21 1.71 -13.62
CA ASP A 192 18.47 1.28 -14.23
C ASP A 192 18.65 -0.24 -14.09
N LEU A 193 18.31 -0.82 -12.94
CA LEU A 193 18.26 -2.26 -12.75
C LEU A 193 17.29 -2.93 -13.75
N PHE A 194 16.09 -2.36 -13.93
CA PHE A 194 15.14 -2.89 -14.92
C PHE A 194 15.70 -2.85 -16.34
N ILE A 195 16.28 -1.72 -16.78
CA ILE A 195 16.87 -1.57 -18.11
C ILE A 195 18.02 -2.56 -18.30
N ASN A 196 18.93 -2.65 -17.32
CA ASN A 196 20.06 -3.57 -17.35
C ASN A 196 19.61 -5.03 -17.44
N ASN A 197 18.59 -5.40 -16.66
CA ASN A 197 18.03 -6.75 -16.70
C ASN A 197 17.48 -7.11 -18.09
N ILE A 198 16.84 -6.17 -18.78
CA ILE A 198 16.38 -6.39 -20.15
C ILE A 198 17.55 -6.54 -21.12
N CYS A 199 18.52 -5.63 -21.07
CA CYS A 199 19.67 -5.63 -21.98
C CYS A 199 20.52 -6.91 -21.87
N HIS A 200 20.65 -7.47 -20.67
CA HIS A 200 21.43 -8.68 -20.40
C HIS A 200 20.57 -9.97 -20.41
N ASN A 201 19.27 -9.85 -20.72
CA ASN A 201 18.31 -10.95 -20.72
C ASN A 201 18.33 -11.76 -19.41
N GLU A 202 18.34 -11.04 -18.29
CA GLU A 202 18.29 -11.57 -16.93
C GLU A 202 16.98 -12.34 -16.65
N ASN A 203 16.93 -12.97 -15.48
CA ASN A 203 15.74 -13.67 -15.00
C ASN A 203 14.47 -12.78 -15.08
N VAL A 204 13.38 -13.37 -15.58
CA VAL A 204 12.11 -12.67 -15.83
C VAL A 204 11.46 -12.18 -14.53
N ASP A 205 11.48 -12.99 -13.46
CA ASP A 205 10.89 -12.61 -12.17
C ASP A 205 11.63 -11.44 -11.53
N LEU A 206 12.97 -11.47 -11.59
CA LEU A 206 13.81 -10.36 -11.13
C LEU A 206 13.52 -9.07 -11.93
N THR A 207 13.37 -9.20 -13.25
CA THR A 207 13.02 -8.08 -14.14
C THR A 207 11.65 -7.49 -13.80
N ILE A 208 10.64 -8.35 -13.58
CA ILE A 208 9.30 -7.92 -13.19
C ILE A 208 9.34 -7.22 -11.83
N ALA A 209 10.05 -7.78 -10.86
CA ALA A 209 10.18 -7.19 -9.52
C ALA A 209 10.80 -5.77 -9.59
N ASN A 210 11.87 -5.57 -10.36
CA ASN A 210 12.49 -4.25 -10.53
C ASN A 210 11.57 -3.27 -11.27
N LEU A 211 10.84 -3.73 -12.29
CA LEU A 211 9.84 -2.92 -12.98
C LEU A 211 8.72 -2.46 -12.04
N GLU A 212 8.20 -3.35 -11.21
CA GLU A 212 7.14 -3.04 -10.24
C GLU A 212 7.62 -2.02 -9.20
N LYS A 213 8.84 -2.18 -8.68
CA LYS A 213 9.45 -1.21 -7.75
C LYS A 213 9.64 0.16 -8.40
N ALA A 214 10.15 0.21 -9.63
CA ALA A 214 10.29 1.45 -10.40
C ALA A 214 8.93 2.13 -10.67
N LEU A 215 7.88 1.35 -10.94
CA LEU A 215 6.51 1.84 -11.12
C LEU A 215 5.93 2.45 -9.83
N LEU A 216 6.16 1.81 -8.68
CA LEU A 216 5.70 2.30 -7.38
C LEU A 216 6.39 3.61 -6.99
N THR A 217 7.71 3.68 -7.14
CA THR A 217 8.49 4.91 -6.84
C THR A 217 8.13 6.04 -7.80
N LEU A 218 7.93 5.77 -9.09
CA LEU A 218 7.45 6.77 -10.05
C LEU A 218 6.08 7.34 -9.67
N LYS A 219 5.15 6.47 -9.23
CA LYS A 219 3.83 6.90 -8.75
C LYS A 219 3.93 7.75 -7.48
N ILE A 220 4.86 7.44 -6.58
CA ILE A 220 5.14 8.24 -5.39
C ILE A 220 5.70 9.61 -5.81
N LEU A 221 6.77 9.65 -6.61
CA LEU A 221 7.39 10.90 -7.09
C LEU A 221 6.36 11.81 -7.72
N ARG A 222 5.53 11.30 -8.63
CA ARG A 222 4.47 12.08 -9.26
C ARG A 222 3.53 12.73 -8.23
N LYS A 223 3.21 12.04 -7.13
CA LYS A 223 2.37 12.61 -6.06
C LYS A 223 3.11 13.68 -5.28
N LEU A 224 4.39 13.45 -4.96
CA LEU A 224 5.24 14.43 -4.29
C LEU A 224 5.38 15.69 -5.15
N THR A 225 5.69 15.56 -6.45
CA THR A 225 5.83 16.70 -7.37
C THR A 225 4.52 17.51 -7.46
N VAL A 226 3.36 16.84 -7.60
CA VAL A 226 2.08 17.53 -7.87
C VAL A 226 1.45 18.13 -6.62
N PHE A 227 1.61 17.50 -5.46
CA PHE A 227 0.93 17.90 -4.22
C PHE A 227 1.89 18.41 -3.13
N GLY A 228 3.17 18.12 -3.23
CA GLY A 228 4.21 18.47 -2.26
C GLY A 228 4.94 19.78 -2.54
N PHE A 229 4.74 20.38 -3.72
CA PHE A 229 5.35 21.66 -4.07
C PHE A 229 4.29 22.59 -4.65
N TYR A 230 4.29 23.85 -4.20
CA TYR A 230 3.37 24.86 -4.71
C TYR A 230 3.73 25.25 -6.16
N LYS A 231 5.03 25.42 -6.44
CA LYS A 231 5.57 25.70 -7.77
C LYS A 231 6.69 24.70 -8.09
N PRO A 232 6.35 23.52 -8.63
CA PRO A 232 7.35 22.48 -8.90
C PRO A 232 8.43 22.92 -9.91
N HIS A 233 8.10 23.84 -10.82
CA HIS A 233 9.03 24.37 -11.81
C HIS A 233 10.15 25.25 -11.22
N GLU A 234 9.95 25.80 -10.02
CA GLU A 234 10.98 26.56 -9.29
C GLU A 234 11.88 25.63 -8.45
N ASN A 235 11.50 24.36 -8.25
CA ASN A 235 12.26 23.40 -7.47
C ASN A 235 13.24 22.61 -8.34
N SER A 236 14.54 22.70 -8.03
CA SER A 236 15.61 22.03 -8.79
C SER A 236 15.43 20.51 -8.85
N ASN A 237 15.04 19.86 -7.75
CA ASN A 237 14.85 18.41 -7.70
C ASN A 237 13.66 17.96 -8.59
N CYS A 238 12.58 18.73 -8.60
CA CYS A 238 11.43 18.49 -9.48
C CYS A 238 11.80 18.64 -10.96
N MET A 239 12.56 19.68 -11.32
CA MET A 239 13.02 19.88 -12.69
C MET A 239 14.03 18.82 -13.14
N ASN A 240 14.93 18.41 -12.25
CA ASN A 240 15.84 17.30 -12.50
C ASN A 240 15.08 15.99 -12.76
N PHE A 241 14.10 15.66 -11.90
CA PHE A 241 13.23 14.51 -12.10
C PHE A 241 12.52 14.53 -13.47
N LEU A 242 11.96 15.68 -13.87
CA LEU A 242 11.31 15.81 -15.19
C LEU A 242 12.29 15.54 -16.33
N LYS A 243 13.52 16.07 -16.26
CA LYS A 243 14.57 15.81 -17.24
C LYS A 243 14.90 14.31 -17.33
N ILE A 244 15.16 13.67 -16.20
CA ILE A 244 15.53 12.25 -16.12
C ILE A 244 14.39 11.36 -16.64
N ILE A 245 13.11 11.69 -16.37
CA ILE A 245 11.96 10.95 -16.93
C ILE A 245 12.04 10.87 -18.44
N PHE A 246 12.31 11.99 -19.12
CA PHE A 246 12.35 12.02 -20.58
C PHE A 246 13.50 11.19 -21.13
N GLU A 247 14.65 11.18 -20.46
CA GLU A 247 15.80 10.34 -20.82
C GLU A 247 15.48 8.85 -20.64
N LYS A 248 14.97 8.45 -19.47
CA LYS A 248 14.61 7.05 -19.18
C LYS A 248 13.46 6.55 -20.06
N ALA A 249 12.53 7.42 -20.47
CA ALA A 249 11.46 7.05 -21.40
C ALA A 249 11.99 6.63 -22.78
N LYS A 250 13.08 7.23 -23.26
CA LYS A 250 13.74 6.83 -24.50
C LYS A 250 14.36 5.44 -24.37
N GLY A 251 15.13 5.20 -23.30
CA GLY A 251 15.72 3.88 -23.03
C GLY A 251 14.66 2.78 -22.90
N ALA A 252 13.55 3.06 -22.21
CA ALA A 252 12.44 2.10 -22.10
C ALA A 252 11.78 1.76 -23.46
N LEU A 253 11.68 2.73 -24.38
CA LEU A 253 11.18 2.51 -25.74
C LEU A 253 12.12 1.64 -26.58
N GLU A 254 13.44 1.75 -26.36
CA GLU A 254 14.43 0.90 -27.00
C GLU A 254 14.36 -0.54 -26.47
N CYS A 255 14.26 -0.71 -25.15
CA CYS A 255 14.02 -2.01 -24.50
C CYS A 255 12.76 -2.70 -25.03
N ARG A 256 11.69 -1.95 -25.38
CA ARG A 256 10.47 -2.51 -25.97
C ARG A 256 10.73 -3.29 -27.27
N LYS A 257 11.73 -2.91 -28.06
CA LYS A 257 12.08 -3.64 -29.29
C LYS A 257 12.60 -5.06 -28.99
N GLN A 258 13.30 -5.21 -27.87
CA GLN A 258 13.84 -6.48 -27.38
C GLN A 258 12.77 -7.33 -26.66
N LEU A 259 11.68 -6.71 -26.20
CA LEU A 259 10.55 -7.38 -25.54
C LEU A 259 9.50 -7.98 -26.50
N LYS A 260 9.72 -7.94 -27.83
CA LYS A 260 8.82 -8.58 -28.80
C LYS A 260 8.69 -10.07 -28.48
N GLY A 261 7.50 -10.51 -28.05
CA GLY A 261 7.20 -11.88 -27.63
C GLY A 261 6.89 -12.08 -26.14
N LYS A 262 7.15 -11.09 -25.28
CA LYS A 262 6.83 -11.12 -23.84
C LYS A 262 5.66 -10.16 -23.53
N GLU A 263 4.43 -10.57 -23.87
CA GLU A 263 3.22 -9.70 -23.87
C GLU A 263 2.94 -9.00 -22.53
N PHE A 264 3.15 -9.70 -21.39
CA PHE A 264 2.90 -9.15 -20.05
C PHE A 264 3.82 -7.96 -19.70
N MET A 265 5.11 -8.04 -20.04
CA MET A 265 6.08 -6.96 -19.78
C MET A 265 5.86 -5.75 -20.69
N SER A 266 5.48 -5.99 -21.95
CA SER A 266 5.17 -4.94 -22.93
C SER A 266 4.07 -4.00 -22.44
N TRP A 267 3.00 -4.53 -21.81
CA TRP A 267 1.86 -3.70 -21.39
C TRP A 267 2.17 -2.79 -20.19
N ASN A 268 2.93 -3.28 -19.21
CA ASN A 268 3.36 -2.47 -18.06
C ASN A 268 4.40 -1.40 -18.47
N CYS A 269 5.29 -1.71 -19.41
CA CYS A 269 6.20 -0.73 -20.01
C CYS A 269 5.45 0.37 -20.78
N VAL A 270 4.40 0.02 -21.54
CA VAL A 270 3.58 0.99 -22.28
C VAL A 270 2.77 1.88 -21.33
N LYS A 271 2.24 1.34 -20.22
CA LYS A 271 1.61 2.16 -19.16
C LYS A 271 2.57 3.19 -18.56
N ASN A 272 3.85 2.84 -18.37
CA ASN A 272 4.89 3.76 -17.90
C ASN A 272 5.06 4.96 -18.84
N ILE A 273 5.05 4.72 -20.16
CA ILE A 273 5.21 5.76 -21.21
C ILE A 273 3.94 6.62 -21.36
N LEU A 274 2.74 6.04 -21.18
CA LEU A 274 1.48 6.77 -21.35
C LEU A 274 1.12 7.63 -20.12
N ILE A 275 1.43 7.16 -18.90
CA ILE A 275 1.15 7.92 -17.67
C ILE A 275 1.98 9.22 -17.60
N THR A 276 3.19 9.24 -18.17
CA THR A 276 4.06 10.42 -18.23
C THR A 276 3.57 11.47 -19.23
N ARG A 277 2.96 11.04 -20.35
CA ARG A 277 2.44 11.97 -21.38
C ARG A 277 1.13 12.67 -20.99
N GLN A 278 0.20 11.98 -20.33
CA GLN A 278 -1.19 12.46 -20.28
C GLN A 278 -1.51 13.50 -19.18
N LYS A 279 -0.63 13.77 -18.20
CA LYS A 279 -0.97 14.64 -17.05
C LYS A 279 -0.01 15.78 -16.73
N CYS A 280 1.19 15.82 -17.33
CA CYS A 280 2.03 17.03 -17.25
C CYS A 280 1.46 18.19 -18.09
N SER A 281 0.62 17.89 -19.08
CA SER A 281 0.06 18.90 -20.01
C SER A 281 -1.21 19.62 -19.52
N TYR A 282 -1.74 19.31 -18.33
CA TYR A 282 -3.05 19.82 -17.87
C TYR A 282 -2.99 20.68 -16.60
N ARG A 283 -1.81 21.05 -16.12
CA ARG A 283 -1.66 21.90 -14.91
C ARG A 283 -0.51 22.90 -14.96
N TYR A 284 -0.03 23.21 -16.16
CA TYR A 284 0.74 24.41 -16.44
C TYR A 284 -0.06 25.26 -17.40
#